data_AF-A0A9E0UW35-F1
#
_entry.id   AF-A0A9E0UW35-F1
#
_cell.length_a   1.000
_cell.length_b   1.000
_cell.length_c   1.000
_cell.angle_alpha   90.00
_cell.angle_beta   90.00
_cell.angle_gamma   90.00
#
_symmetry.space_group_name_H-M   'P 1'
#
loop_
_entity.id
_entity.type
_entity.pdbx_description
1 polymer ?
#
loop_
_entity_poly.entity_id
_entity_poly.type
_entity_poly.pdbx_seq_one_letter_code
_entity_poly.pdbx_strand_id
1 'polypeptide(L)'
;MKSIFNILILSGAVLLAGCSKKEVKQESPANNNNSTLSAAGTGEKDKNFKVQYASPRVVYKIEEADLDNNGKDEYIVFSVANDTLNKTAHQFYKFDMMEVFVKDSVSNSYRKISTDTVDFSDEYWIMNLEKDKSKQIIVKTNMGGNDVVNSRGMYVFNYEKDKVNLVKYFDTGNPEVKDVNSDGNKEILVSDSFFGILPESSAIYYTSEIFKYNDGKLNQCNKEFKKYFLDKASAALDEYNKVKDRVNKGEKIKSSEYLLYKKVAEIILAYSAAGENSTAAKFWSDDNAFLQKNLAEDEYQDLKKFISKLPPIASTI
;
A
#
# COMPACT_ATOMS: atom_id res chain seq x y z
N MET A 1 -32.99 -49.90 -10.53
CA MET A 1 -32.58 -51.33 -10.66
C MET A 1 -31.08 -51.34 -10.89
N LYS A 2 -30.27 -51.45 -9.83
CA LYS A 2 -29.69 -52.69 -9.27
C LYS A 2 -28.83 -53.48 -10.26
N SER A 3 -27.51 -53.36 -10.10
CA SER A 3 -26.55 -54.48 -10.05
C SER A 3 -25.19 -53.89 -9.60
N ILE A 4 -24.82 -53.94 -8.32
CA ILE A 4 -24.13 -55.04 -7.62
C ILE A 4 -22.87 -55.49 -8.36
N PHE A 5 -21.70 -55.12 -7.81
CA PHE A 5 -20.50 -55.95 -7.91
C PHE A 5 -19.90 -56.09 -6.51
N ASN A 6 -19.85 -57.34 -6.06
CA ASN A 6 -19.31 -57.80 -4.80
C ASN A 6 -17.82 -58.15 -4.97
N ILE A 7 -17.01 -57.72 -3.99
CA ILE A 7 -16.03 -58.49 -3.20
C ILE A 7 -15.03 -59.37 -3.96
N LEU A 8 -13.72 -59.09 -3.78
CA LEU A 8 -12.80 -60.11 -3.25
C LEU A 8 -11.59 -59.49 -2.55
N ILE A 9 -11.45 -59.86 -1.27
CA ILE A 9 -10.23 -59.75 -0.44
C ILE A 9 -9.32 -60.90 -0.85
N LEU A 10 -8.01 -60.67 -1.00
CA LEU A 10 -7.03 -61.73 -0.75
C LEU A 10 -5.74 -61.19 -0.15
N SER A 11 -5.58 -61.50 1.12
CA SER A 11 -4.35 -61.49 1.91
C SER A 11 -3.41 -62.60 1.42
N GLY A 12 -2.10 -62.36 1.44
CA GLY A 12 -1.10 -63.41 1.21
C GLY A 12 0.31 -62.89 1.39
N ALA A 13 0.89 -63.17 2.55
CA ALA A 13 2.25 -62.80 2.92
C ALA A 13 3.16 -64.05 2.98
N VAL A 14 4.48 -63.79 2.86
CA VAL A 14 5.65 -64.58 3.34
C VAL A 14 5.99 -65.87 2.52
N LEU A 15 7.22 -66.32 2.20
CA LEU A 15 8.60 -66.25 2.76
C LEU A 15 9.66 -66.39 1.62
N LEU A 16 10.72 -65.57 1.64
CA LEU A 16 12.15 -65.84 1.99
C LEU A 16 13.03 -66.66 1.02
N ALA A 17 14.08 -66.00 0.53
CA ALA A 17 15.51 -66.36 0.62
C ALA A 17 16.30 -65.17 0.04
N GLY A 18 17.33 -64.56 0.64
CA GLY A 18 18.24 -64.95 1.70
C GLY A 18 19.67 -64.84 1.17
N CYS A 19 20.39 -63.74 1.45
CA CYS A 19 21.86 -63.76 1.55
C CYS A 19 22.42 -62.52 2.29
N SER A 20 22.85 -62.82 3.51
CA SER A 20 24.03 -62.35 4.25
C SER A 20 24.20 -60.90 4.74
N LYS A 21 24.34 -60.85 6.07
CA LYS A 21 24.65 -59.75 6.99
C LYS A 21 25.97 -59.02 6.68
N LYS A 22 25.94 -57.70 6.86
CA LYS A 22 26.97 -56.99 7.63
C LYS A 22 26.29 -56.16 8.72
N GLU A 23 26.61 -56.46 9.97
CA GLU A 23 26.25 -55.66 11.13
C GLU A 23 26.97 -54.31 11.03
N VAL A 24 26.21 -53.21 11.03
CA VAL A 24 26.75 -51.89 11.33
C VAL A 24 26.10 -51.46 12.64
N LYS A 25 26.94 -51.32 13.65
CA LYS A 25 26.58 -50.81 14.97
C LYS A 25 25.89 -49.46 14.82
N GLN A 26 24.74 -49.35 15.45
CA GLN A 26 24.03 -48.12 15.71
C GLN A 26 24.82 -47.34 16.78
N GLU A 27 25.69 -46.44 16.33
CA GLU A 27 26.22 -45.35 17.16
C GLU A 27 25.39 -44.10 16.87
N SER A 28 24.75 -43.59 17.93
CA SER A 28 23.96 -42.36 17.92
C SER A 28 24.79 -41.18 17.38
N PRO A 29 24.32 -40.43 16.38
CA PRO A 29 24.93 -39.15 16.08
C PRO A 29 24.48 -38.15 17.14
N ALA A 30 25.49 -37.57 17.78
CA ALA A 30 25.39 -36.51 18.74
C ALA A 30 24.44 -35.39 18.29
N ASN A 31 23.77 -34.83 19.29
CA ASN A 31 22.96 -33.63 19.25
C ASN A 31 23.80 -32.42 18.77
N ASN A 32 24.00 -32.31 17.46
CA ASN A 32 24.62 -31.14 16.85
C ASN A 32 23.54 -30.07 16.66
N ASN A 33 23.22 -29.38 17.75
CA ASN A 33 22.60 -28.07 17.74
C ASN A 33 23.58 -27.05 17.13
N ASN A 34 23.82 -27.15 15.83
CA ASN A 34 24.35 -26.05 15.04
C ASN A 34 23.25 -25.70 14.03
N SER A 35 22.22 -25.02 14.53
CA SER A 35 21.33 -24.24 13.68
C SER A 35 22.21 -23.21 12.98
N THR A 36 22.49 -23.42 11.70
CA THR A 36 23.17 -22.46 10.85
C THR A 36 22.32 -21.19 10.85
N LEU A 37 22.78 -20.20 11.62
CA LEU A 37 22.19 -18.88 11.76
C LEU A 37 22.04 -18.26 10.36
N SER A 38 20.81 -17.96 9.97
CA SER A 38 20.46 -17.23 8.75
C SER A 38 20.87 -15.76 8.86
N ALA A 39 22.18 -15.51 8.91
CA ALA A 39 22.77 -14.19 8.73
C ALA A 39 22.95 -13.92 7.22
N ALA A 40 21.83 -13.72 6.51
CA ALA A 40 21.86 -13.11 5.18
C ALA A 40 21.49 -11.63 5.37
N GLY A 41 22.45 -10.72 5.21
CA GLY A 41 22.18 -9.28 5.20
C GLY A 41 23.15 -8.40 5.99
N THR A 42 24.24 -8.93 6.57
CA THR A 42 25.24 -8.08 7.23
C THR A 42 26.13 -7.41 6.18
N GLY A 43 25.82 -6.15 5.86
CA GLY A 43 26.90 -5.19 5.64
C GLY A 43 27.69 -5.10 6.94
N GLU A 44 28.97 -5.45 6.88
CA GLU A 44 29.86 -5.66 8.03
C GLU A 44 30.18 -4.38 8.82
N LYS A 45 29.38 -3.98 9.83
CA LYS A 45 29.82 -2.94 10.78
C LYS A 45 29.78 -3.29 12.27
N ASP A 46 28.68 -3.77 12.84
CA ASP A 46 28.69 -4.22 14.25
C ASP A 46 28.62 -5.76 14.38
N LYS A 47 29.79 -6.38 14.55
CA LYS A 47 29.93 -7.85 14.76
C LYS A 47 29.20 -8.36 16.01
N ASN A 48 28.74 -7.46 16.89
CA ASN A 48 28.03 -7.80 18.12
C ASN A 48 26.50 -7.79 17.95
N PHE A 49 25.98 -7.30 16.83
CA PHE A 49 24.55 -7.40 16.54
C PHE A 49 24.21 -8.79 16.00
N LYS A 50 23.43 -9.55 16.77
CA LYS A 50 22.93 -10.87 16.36
C LYS A 50 21.44 -10.95 16.66
N VAL A 51 20.66 -11.33 15.64
CA VAL A 51 19.24 -11.61 15.78
C VAL A 51 19.04 -13.11 15.88
N GLN A 52 18.25 -13.55 16.86
CA GLN A 52 17.89 -14.95 17.06
C GLN A 52 16.37 -15.08 17.09
N TYR A 53 15.85 -16.03 16.32
CA TYR A 53 14.42 -16.29 16.24
C TYR A 53 14.10 -17.64 16.88
N ALA A 54 13.00 -17.70 17.66
CA ALA A 54 12.50 -18.96 18.20
C ALA A 54 11.94 -19.88 17.09
N SER A 55 11.38 -19.29 16.04
CA SER A 55 10.95 -19.98 14.82
C SER A 55 11.84 -19.58 13.65
N PRO A 56 12.18 -20.48 12.72
CA PRO A 56 13.08 -20.14 11.62
C PRO A 56 12.56 -18.98 10.77
N ARG A 57 13.35 -17.91 10.65
CA ARG A 57 13.13 -16.79 9.74
C ARG A 57 14.39 -16.49 8.95
N VAL A 58 14.22 -15.88 7.79
CA VAL A 58 15.32 -15.36 6.97
C VAL A 58 15.28 -13.85 7.00
N VAL A 59 16.42 -13.24 7.31
CA VAL A 59 16.58 -11.79 7.26
C VAL A 59 16.55 -11.38 5.79
N TYR A 60 15.61 -10.51 5.46
CA TYR A 60 15.52 -9.87 4.15
C TYR A 60 16.52 -8.71 4.08
N LYS A 61 16.55 -7.86 5.12
CA LYS A 61 17.36 -6.66 5.17
C LYS A 61 17.57 -6.17 6.60
N ILE A 62 18.72 -5.54 6.84
CA ILE A 62 19.01 -4.78 8.05
C ILE A 62 19.34 -3.35 7.60
N GLU A 63 18.72 -2.37 8.26
CA GLU A 63 18.98 -0.94 8.08
C GLU A 63 19.44 -0.32 9.39
N GLU A 64 20.37 0.64 9.27
CA GLU A 64 20.86 1.46 10.37
C GLU A 64 20.37 2.89 10.12
N ALA A 65 19.62 3.45 11.07
CA ALA A 65 19.13 4.81 10.95
C ALA A 65 18.92 5.46 12.31
N ASP A 66 19.48 6.66 12.49
CA ASP A 66 19.12 7.60 13.54
C ASP A 66 17.67 8.09 13.34
N LEU A 67 16.72 7.48 14.06
CA LEU A 67 15.28 7.73 13.88
C LEU A 67 14.80 8.99 14.62
N ASP A 68 15.47 9.45 15.67
CA ASP A 68 15.09 10.65 16.43
C ASP A 68 16.08 11.82 16.29
N ASN A 69 17.08 11.70 15.40
CA ASN A 69 18.16 12.64 15.16
C ASN A 69 19.05 12.91 16.39
N ASN A 70 19.24 11.91 17.25
CA ASN A 70 20.07 12.02 18.46
C ASN A 70 21.55 11.66 18.22
N GLY A 71 21.91 11.28 16.99
CA GLY A 71 23.26 10.85 16.59
C GLY A 71 23.58 9.38 16.88
N LYS A 72 22.58 8.58 17.29
CA LYS A 72 22.71 7.13 17.52
C LYS A 72 21.77 6.40 16.59
N ASP A 73 22.29 5.40 15.89
CA ASP A 73 21.49 4.62 14.96
C ASP A 73 20.70 3.52 15.70
N GLU A 74 19.43 3.40 15.33
CA GLU A 74 18.64 2.20 15.55
C GLU A 74 18.89 1.16 14.45
N TYR A 75 18.81 -0.12 14.83
CA TYR A 75 18.85 -1.23 13.88
C TYR A 75 17.43 -1.69 13.56
N ILE A 76 17.06 -1.66 12.29
CA ILE A 76 15.75 -2.09 11.79
C ILE A 76 15.96 -3.36 10.98
N VAL A 77 15.30 -4.43 11.38
CA VAL A 77 15.45 -5.77 10.81
C VAL A 77 14.14 -6.16 10.13
N PHE A 78 14.21 -6.34 8.82
CA PHE A 78 13.12 -6.87 8.01
C PHE A 78 13.38 -8.36 7.77
N SER A 79 12.40 -9.21 8.05
CA SER A 79 12.54 -10.66 7.91
C SER A 79 11.27 -11.33 7.41
N VAL A 80 11.43 -12.58 6.96
CA VAL A 80 10.34 -13.41 6.44
C VAL A 80 10.37 -14.79 7.09
N ALA A 81 9.19 -15.37 7.34
CA ALA A 81 9.09 -16.71 7.90
C ALA A 81 9.62 -17.79 6.91
N ASN A 82 10.45 -18.71 7.42
CA ASN A 82 11.18 -19.70 6.61
C ASN A 82 10.26 -20.78 6.02
N ASP A 83 9.16 -21.11 6.69
CA ASP A 83 8.11 -22.01 6.19
C ASP A 83 7.35 -21.45 4.99
N THR A 84 7.46 -20.13 4.79
CA THR A 84 6.86 -19.47 3.65
C THR A 84 7.79 -19.59 2.44
N LEU A 85 9.13 -19.66 2.61
CA LEU A 85 10.16 -19.61 1.55
C LEU A 85 10.05 -20.73 0.50
N ASN A 86 9.42 -21.85 0.86
CA ASN A 86 9.21 -22.99 -0.03
C ASN A 86 7.84 -23.00 -0.74
N LYS A 87 7.04 -21.94 -0.59
CA LYS A 87 5.74 -21.78 -1.27
C LYS A 87 5.82 -20.65 -2.29
N THR A 88 5.13 -20.79 -3.41
CA THR A 88 4.95 -19.80 -4.49
C THR A 88 4.51 -18.41 -3.99
N ALA A 89 4.08 -18.31 -2.72
CA ALA A 89 3.74 -17.08 -1.99
C ALA A 89 4.87 -16.04 -1.89
N HIS A 90 6.16 -16.44 -1.99
CA HIS A 90 7.30 -15.50 -1.98
C HIS A 90 7.41 -14.61 -3.22
N GLN A 91 6.60 -14.85 -4.24
CA GLN A 91 6.55 -13.96 -5.40
C GLN A 91 5.83 -12.64 -5.10
N PHE A 92 5.12 -12.52 -3.96
CA PHE A 92 4.17 -11.43 -3.75
C PHE A 92 4.57 -10.41 -2.70
N TYR A 93 5.56 -10.67 -1.84
CA TYR A 93 6.01 -9.71 -0.82
C TYR A 93 7.46 -9.93 -0.36
N LYS A 94 8.11 -8.89 0.17
CA LYS A 94 9.55 -8.89 0.47
C LYS A 94 9.90 -9.31 1.90
N PHE A 95 9.05 -8.96 2.86
CA PHE A 95 9.17 -9.32 4.29
C PHE A 95 7.79 -9.37 4.97
N ASP A 96 7.66 -10.11 6.07
CA ASP A 96 6.42 -10.19 6.86
C ASP A 96 6.57 -9.66 8.29
N MET A 97 7.78 -9.28 8.68
CA MET A 97 8.06 -8.74 10.01
C MET A 97 9.12 -7.65 9.97
N MET A 98 8.89 -6.63 10.79
CA MET A 98 9.82 -5.60 11.14
C MET A 98 10.14 -5.68 12.63
N GLU A 99 11.41 -5.67 12.98
CA GLU A 99 11.88 -5.54 14.36
C GLU A 99 12.83 -4.36 14.47
N VAL A 100 12.79 -3.64 15.60
CA VAL A 100 13.67 -2.49 15.84
C VAL A 100 14.45 -2.69 17.13
N PHE A 101 15.74 -2.36 17.11
CA PHE A 101 16.67 -2.55 18.20
C PHE A 101 17.45 -1.27 18.49
N VAL A 102 17.65 -0.99 19.77
CA VAL A 102 18.49 0.11 20.27
C VAL A 102 19.72 -0.45 20.96
N LYS A 103 20.83 0.28 20.90
CA LYS A 103 22.05 -0.07 21.61
C LYS A 103 21.98 0.42 23.06
N ASP A 104 22.04 -0.50 24.00
CA ASP A 104 22.23 -0.18 25.42
C ASP A 104 23.69 0.24 25.64
N SER A 105 23.88 1.49 26.04
CA SER A 105 25.20 2.10 26.25
C SER A 105 25.93 1.52 27.45
N VAL A 106 25.21 0.94 28.42
CA VAL A 106 25.80 0.39 29.66
C VAL A 106 26.30 -1.03 29.42
N SER A 107 25.46 -1.88 28.83
CA SER A 107 25.80 -3.29 28.58
C SER A 107 26.53 -3.51 27.25
N ASN A 108 26.60 -2.50 26.39
CA ASN A 108 27.06 -2.61 25.00
C ASN A 108 26.35 -3.73 24.23
N SER A 109 25.09 -3.97 24.58
CA SER A 109 24.23 -4.99 23.98
C SER A 109 23.07 -4.33 23.22
N TYR A 110 22.42 -5.09 22.34
CA TYR A 110 21.27 -4.60 21.60
C TYR A 110 19.98 -5.12 22.23
N ARG A 111 19.07 -4.20 22.54
CA ARG A 111 17.76 -4.51 23.08
C ARG A 111 16.72 -4.28 22.00
N LYS A 112 15.89 -5.31 21.75
CA LYS A 112 14.71 -5.16 20.90
C LYS A 112 13.68 -4.25 21.57
N ILE A 113 13.18 -3.28 20.83
CA ILE A 113 12.20 -2.30 21.29
C ILE A 113 10.85 -2.42 20.59
N SER A 114 10.80 -2.99 19.39
CA SER A 114 9.55 -3.28 18.69
C SER A 114 9.62 -4.55 17.85
N THR A 115 8.45 -5.14 17.64
CA THR A 115 8.19 -6.21 16.69
C THR A 115 6.79 -6.01 16.13
N ASP A 116 6.69 -5.84 14.82
CA ASP A 116 5.44 -5.67 14.10
C ASP A 116 5.39 -6.58 12.88
N THR A 117 4.21 -7.14 12.61
CA THR A 117 3.94 -7.89 11.39
C THR A 117 3.52 -6.95 10.28
N VAL A 118 3.98 -7.21 9.06
CA VAL A 118 3.62 -6.41 7.88
C VAL A 118 3.15 -7.33 6.77
N ASP A 119 1.87 -7.25 6.45
CA ASP A 119 1.32 -8.03 5.36
C ASP A 119 1.65 -7.40 4.00
N PHE A 120 2.02 -8.24 3.04
CA PHE A 120 2.20 -7.86 1.63
C PHE A 120 3.22 -6.74 1.38
N SER A 121 4.31 -6.66 2.15
CA SER A 121 5.31 -5.61 1.96
C SER A 121 5.92 -5.62 0.55
N ASP A 122 6.04 -4.44 -0.05
CA ASP A 122 6.61 -4.23 -1.38
C ASP A 122 7.84 -3.31 -1.31
N GLU A 123 7.74 -2.18 -0.63
CA GLU A 123 8.84 -1.23 -0.50
C GLU A 123 8.85 -0.64 0.90
N TYR A 124 10.01 -0.20 1.38
CA TYR A 124 10.10 0.56 2.62
C TYR A 124 10.99 1.79 2.45
N TRP A 125 10.71 2.81 3.25
CA TRP A 125 11.48 4.05 3.36
C TRP A 125 11.68 4.41 4.82
N ILE A 126 12.85 4.98 5.12
CA ILE A 126 13.13 5.60 6.41
C ILE A 126 13.39 7.07 6.13
N MET A 127 12.43 7.93 6.46
CA MET A 127 12.48 9.33 6.04
C MET A 127 11.69 10.25 6.95
N ASN A 128 12.02 11.53 6.90
CA ASN A 128 11.26 12.57 7.58
C ASN A 128 9.99 12.91 6.81
N LEU A 129 8.83 12.74 7.45
CA LEU A 129 7.59 13.36 6.99
C LEU A 129 7.52 14.83 7.43
N GLU A 130 8.01 15.15 8.63
CA GLU A 130 8.23 16.52 9.06
C GLU A 130 9.70 16.88 8.96
N LYS A 131 9.99 18.00 8.28
CA LYS A 131 11.35 18.45 8.02
C LYS A 131 12.14 18.59 9.32
N ASP A 132 13.35 18.01 9.35
CA ASP A 132 14.29 18.07 10.47
C ASP A 132 13.76 17.48 11.81
N LYS A 133 12.68 16.69 11.78
CA LYS A 133 12.10 15.97 12.93
C LYS A 133 12.50 14.49 12.95
N SER A 134 11.88 13.66 13.78
CA SER A 134 12.11 12.21 13.75
C SER A 134 11.78 11.63 12.36
N LYS A 135 12.49 10.57 11.98
CA LYS A 135 12.22 9.80 10.78
C LYS A 135 11.13 8.78 11.07
N GLN A 136 10.24 8.61 10.10
CA GLN A 136 9.23 7.57 10.10
C GLN A 136 9.75 6.38 9.30
N ILE A 137 9.37 5.18 9.73
CA ILE A 137 9.52 3.97 8.94
C ILE A 137 8.21 3.79 8.18
N ILE A 138 8.28 3.85 6.86
CA ILE A 138 7.13 3.75 5.97
C ILE A 138 7.28 2.45 5.21
N VAL A 139 6.24 1.60 5.23
CA VAL A 139 6.23 0.36 4.44
C VAL A 139 5.05 0.38 3.49
N LYS A 140 5.31 0.39 2.19
CA LYS A 140 4.31 0.21 1.15
C LYS A 140 3.94 -1.25 1.01
N THR A 141 2.67 -1.51 0.77
CA THR A 141 2.13 -2.85 0.59
C THR A 141 1.52 -3.02 -0.79
N ASN A 142 1.50 -4.26 -1.27
CA ASN A 142 0.86 -4.64 -2.52
C ASN A 142 0.26 -6.05 -2.39
N MET A 143 -1.05 -6.13 -2.12
CA MET A 143 -1.77 -7.39 -2.00
C MET A 143 -2.03 -8.08 -3.36
N GLY A 144 -1.60 -7.46 -4.46
CA GLY A 144 -1.86 -7.92 -5.82
C GLY A 144 -3.27 -7.59 -6.31
N GLY A 145 -3.52 -7.86 -7.60
CA GLY A 145 -4.78 -7.53 -8.29
C GLY A 145 -4.59 -6.51 -9.41
N ASN A 146 -5.69 -6.22 -10.13
CA ASN A 146 -5.67 -5.36 -11.31
C ASN A 146 -6.00 -3.88 -10.99
N ASP A 147 -6.56 -3.61 -9.81
CA ASP A 147 -6.89 -2.25 -9.35
C ASP A 147 -5.79 -1.76 -8.42
N VAL A 148 -5.07 -0.73 -8.84
CA VAL A 148 -3.95 -0.17 -8.08
C VAL A 148 -4.38 0.50 -6.78
N VAL A 149 -5.57 1.11 -6.73
CA VAL A 149 -6.09 1.76 -5.52
C VAL A 149 -6.46 0.72 -4.49
N ASN A 150 -7.14 -0.35 -4.90
CA ASN A 150 -7.57 -1.40 -3.98
C ASN A 150 -6.46 -2.39 -3.60
N SER A 151 -5.37 -2.47 -4.37
CA SER A 151 -4.29 -3.42 -4.11
C SER A 151 -3.11 -2.86 -3.31
N ARG A 152 -3.00 -1.53 -3.18
CA ARG A 152 -1.81 -0.89 -2.59
C ARG A 152 -2.15 -0.10 -1.35
N GLY A 153 -1.38 -0.35 -0.31
CA GLY A 153 -1.51 0.28 1.00
C GLY A 153 -0.18 0.77 1.57
N MET A 154 -0.20 1.19 2.84
CA MET A 154 0.97 1.69 3.54
C MET A 154 0.83 1.60 5.06
N TYR A 155 1.87 1.10 5.72
CA TYR A 155 2.09 1.27 7.15
C TYR A 155 2.99 2.48 7.38
N VAL A 156 2.64 3.29 8.38
CA VAL A 156 3.46 4.41 8.84
C VAL A 156 3.76 4.22 10.31
N PHE A 157 5.03 3.99 10.64
CA PHE A 157 5.50 3.84 12.00
C PHE A 157 6.29 5.08 12.42
N ASN A 158 6.13 5.47 13.68
CA ASN A 158 6.94 6.51 14.30
C ASN A 158 7.75 5.94 15.46
N TYR A 159 8.98 6.44 15.60
CA TYR A 159 9.82 6.22 16.75
C TYR A 159 9.71 7.38 17.75
N GLU A 160 9.40 7.07 19.00
CA GLU A 160 9.41 8.03 20.10
C GLU A 160 9.77 7.32 21.41
N LYS A 161 10.77 7.83 22.15
CA LYS A 161 11.14 7.37 23.50
C LYS A 161 11.39 5.86 23.56
N ASP A 162 12.32 5.35 22.75
CA ASP A 162 12.67 3.93 22.66
C ASP A 162 11.48 3.02 22.30
N LYS A 163 10.46 3.53 21.60
CA LYS A 163 9.31 2.76 21.13
C LYS A 163 8.98 3.09 19.71
N VAL A 164 8.65 2.06 18.93
CA VAL A 164 8.08 2.21 17.60
C VAL A 164 6.59 1.94 17.70
N ASN A 165 5.77 2.85 17.17
CA ASN A 165 4.32 2.73 17.20
C ASN A 165 3.77 2.87 15.78
N LEU A 166 2.80 2.02 15.43
CA LEU A 166 2.01 2.22 14.22
C LEU A 166 1.15 3.48 14.36
N VAL A 167 1.44 4.49 13.54
CA VAL A 167 0.70 5.76 13.52
C VAL A 167 -0.58 5.60 12.73
N LYS A 168 -0.48 4.98 11.55
CA LYS A 168 -1.61 4.73 10.67
C LYS A 168 -1.28 3.59 9.72
N TYR A 169 -2.30 2.80 9.42
CA TYR A 169 -2.29 1.83 8.34
C TYR A 169 -3.34 2.26 7.31
N PHE A 170 -2.94 2.24 6.05
CA PHE A 170 -3.79 2.42 4.89
C PHE A 170 -3.88 1.08 4.19
N ASP A 171 -5.01 0.41 4.29
CA ASP A 171 -5.25 -0.89 3.64
C ASP A 171 -5.27 -0.75 2.12
N THR A 172 -5.78 0.39 1.65
CA THR A 172 -5.96 0.73 0.23
C THR A 172 -5.64 2.20 0.00
N GLY A 173 -5.83 2.65 -1.24
CA GLY A 173 -5.73 4.04 -1.66
C GLY A 173 -4.48 4.37 -2.44
N ASN A 174 -3.61 3.39 -2.75
CA ASN A 174 -2.32 3.61 -3.41
C ASN A 174 -1.57 4.84 -2.82
N PRO A 175 -1.28 4.84 -1.51
CA PRO A 175 -0.70 6.00 -0.83
C PRO A 175 0.70 6.35 -1.37
N GLU A 176 0.93 7.65 -1.56
CA GLU A 176 2.18 8.22 -2.08
C GLU A 176 2.72 9.30 -1.16
N VAL A 177 4.03 9.27 -0.87
CA VAL A 177 4.70 10.30 -0.07
C VAL A 177 5.23 11.39 -0.99
N LYS A 178 4.82 12.64 -0.78
CA LYS A 178 5.21 13.78 -1.63
C LYS A 178 5.25 15.08 -0.84
N ASP A 179 6.23 15.91 -1.13
CA ASP A 179 6.23 17.32 -0.70
C ASP A 179 5.34 18.11 -1.68
N VAL A 180 4.10 18.43 -1.26
CA VAL A 180 3.08 18.98 -2.15
C VAL A 180 3.29 20.47 -2.42
N ASN A 181 3.77 21.21 -1.41
CA ASN A 181 3.89 22.67 -1.44
C ASN A 181 5.35 23.15 -1.47
N SER A 182 6.32 22.23 -1.55
CA SER A 182 7.76 22.51 -1.55
C SER A 182 8.26 23.18 -0.25
N ASP A 183 7.64 22.89 0.88
CA ASP A 183 8.06 23.41 2.20
C ASP A 183 9.09 22.51 2.91
N GLY A 184 9.37 21.33 2.33
CA GLY A 184 10.29 20.32 2.84
C GLY A 184 9.63 19.23 3.68
N ASN A 185 8.41 19.47 4.19
CA ASN A 185 7.58 18.43 4.76
C ASN A 185 7.03 17.55 3.65
N LYS A 186 6.62 16.33 3.99
CA LYS A 186 6.05 15.37 3.05
C LYS A 186 4.70 14.94 3.55
N GLU A 187 3.72 15.07 2.68
CA GLU A 187 2.38 14.58 2.87
C GLU A 187 2.23 13.18 2.28
N ILE A 188 1.22 12.46 2.79
CA ILE A 188 0.76 11.20 2.20
C ILE A 188 -0.51 11.49 1.40
N LEU A 189 -0.42 11.32 0.09
CA LEU A 189 -1.53 11.46 -0.84
C LEU A 189 -2.19 10.09 -0.95
N VAL A 190 -3.48 10.03 -0.62
CA VAL A 190 -4.29 8.82 -0.76
C VAL A 190 -5.23 9.04 -1.94
N SER A 191 -5.25 8.07 -2.84
CA SER A 191 -6.07 8.05 -4.03
C SER A 191 -7.34 7.24 -3.82
N ASP A 192 -8.33 7.51 -4.66
CA ASP A 192 -9.56 6.74 -4.77
C ASP A 192 -9.89 6.55 -6.26
N SER A 193 -10.84 5.68 -6.55
CA SER A 193 -11.28 5.35 -7.90
C SER A 193 -12.75 5.71 -8.11
N PHE A 194 -13.01 6.47 -9.17
CA PHE A 194 -14.36 6.75 -9.63
C PHE A 194 -14.66 5.94 -10.89
N PHE A 195 -15.61 5.02 -10.76
CA PHE A 195 -16.08 4.17 -11.86
C PHE A 195 -17.28 4.81 -12.57
N GLY A 196 -18.31 5.22 -11.82
CA GLY A 196 -19.57 5.67 -12.40
C GLY A 196 -20.14 4.63 -13.36
N ILE A 197 -20.34 4.98 -14.63
CA ILE A 197 -20.75 4.05 -15.70
C ILE A 197 -19.57 3.52 -16.55
N LEU A 198 -18.34 3.91 -16.24
CA LEU A 198 -17.16 3.50 -16.99
C LEU A 198 -16.90 2.00 -16.77
N PRO A 199 -16.35 1.29 -17.78
CA PRO A 199 -15.80 -0.03 -17.54
C PRO A 199 -14.65 0.06 -16.54
N GLU A 200 -14.43 -0.98 -15.75
CA GLU A 200 -13.42 -1.00 -14.67
C GLU A 200 -12.02 -0.59 -15.14
N SER A 201 -11.63 -0.99 -16.35
CA SER A 201 -10.34 -0.64 -16.97
C SER A 201 -10.17 0.85 -17.30
N SER A 202 -11.24 1.63 -17.19
CA SER A 202 -11.30 3.06 -17.50
C SER A 202 -11.59 3.94 -16.28
N ALA A 203 -11.55 3.37 -15.07
CA ALA A 203 -11.76 4.10 -13.83
C ALA A 203 -10.90 5.37 -13.75
N ILE A 204 -11.46 6.42 -13.18
CA ILE A 204 -10.78 7.68 -12.94
C ILE A 204 -10.10 7.57 -11.58
N TYR A 205 -8.78 7.51 -11.58
CA TYR A 205 -7.99 7.55 -10.34
C TYR A 205 -7.68 9.01 -9.99
N TYR A 206 -7.97 9.40 -8.75
CA TYR A 206 -7.79 10.77 -8.28
C TYR A 206 -7.29 10.78 -6.83
N THR A 207 -6.53 11.80 -6.44
CA THR A 207 -6.20 12.02 -5.03
C THR A 207 -7.47 12.43 -4.30
N SER A 208 -7.92 11.63 -3.34
CA SER A 208 -9.10 11.90 -2.52
C SER A 208 -8.73 12.59 -1.21
N GLU A 209 -7.59 12.21 -0.61
CA GLU A 209 -7.18 12.70 0.69
C GLU A 209 -5.69 13.04 0.71
N ILE A 210 -5.33 14.05 1.51
CA ILE A 210 -3.95 14.38 1.83
C ILE A 210 -3.80 14.33 3.34
N PHE A 211 -2.84 13.55 3.82
CA PHE A 211 -2.49 13.46 5.23
C PHE A 211 -1.17 14.16 5.50
N LYS A 212 -1.16 14.97 6.55
CA LYS A 212 0.04 15.61 7.07
C LYS A 212 0.42 14.96 8.39
N TYR A 213 1.70 14.67 8.54
CA TYR A 213 2.26 14.20 9.80
C TYR A 213 2.54 15.40 10.70
N ASN A 214 2.10 15.34 11.95
CA ASN A 214 2.37 16.36 12.96
C ASN A 214 2.36 15.69 14.34
N ASP A 215 3.47 15.82 15.07
CA ASP A 215 3.60 15.45 16.49
C ASP A 215 3.08 14.03 16.78
N GLY A 216 3.57 13.02 16.06
CA GLY A 216 3.19 11.63 16.31
C GLY A 216 1.94 11.15 15.57
N LYS A 217 1.23 12.03 14.85
CA LYS A 217 -0.08 11.72 14.25
C LYS A 217 -0.17 12.08 12.77
N LEU A 218 -0.96 11.32 12.02
CA LEU A 218 -1.38 11.66 10.66
C LEU A 218 -2.79 12.22 10.67
N ASN A 219 -2.95 13.47 10.22
CA ASN A 219 -4.24 14.15 10.14
C ASN A 219 -4.59 14.47 8.68
N GLN A 220 -5.84 14.26 8.31
CA GLN A 220 -6.35 14.67 6.99
C GLN A 220 -6.37 16.20 6.90
N CYS A 221 -5.82 16.75 5.83
CA CYS A 221 -5.52 18.18 5.70
C CYS A 221 -5.86 18.75 4.30
N ASN A 222 -6.83 18.15 3.59
CA ASN A 222 -7.24 18.60 2.25
C ASN A 222 -7.44 20.13 2.13
N LYS A 223 -8.03 20.75 3.17
CA LYS A 223 -8.29 22.20 3.21
C LYS A 223 -7.01 23.04 3.13
N GLU A 224 -5.92 22.59 3.74
CA GLU A 224 -4.62 23.28 3.70
C GLU A 224 -4.02 23.19 2.29
N PHE A 225 -4.24 22.07 1.61
CA PHE A 225 -3.75 21.81 0.25
C PHE A 225 -4.81 22.10 -0.83
N LYS A 226 -5.75 23.01 -0.56
CA LYS A 226 -6.80 23.40 -1.51
C LYS A 226 -6.26 23.75 -2.90
N LYS A 227 -5.13 24.48 -2.96
CA LYS A 227 -4.48 24.85 -4.22
C LYS A 227 -4.10 23.63 -5.07
N TYR A 228 -3.60 22.55 -4.46
CA TYR A 228 -3.25 21.33 -5.19
C TYR A 228 -4.46 20.77 -5.94
N PHE A 229 -5.61 20.69 -5.28
CA PHE A 229 -6.85 20.20 -5.90
C PHE A 229 -7.40 21.17 -6.95
N LEU A 230 -7.32 22.48 -6.71
CA LEU A 230 -7.72 23.49 -7.70
C LEU A 230 -6.85 23.48 -8.96
N ASP A 231 -5.55 23.20 -8.83
CA ASP A 231 -4.65 23.05 -9.96
C ASP A 231 -5.02 21.78 -10.77
N LYS A 232 -5.43 20.69 -10.10
CA LYS A 232 -6.00 19.49 -10.75
C LYS A 232 -7.32 19.77 -11.47
N ALA A 233 -8.22 20.53 -10.83
CA ALA A 233 -9.49 20.94 -11.44
C ALA A 233 -9.26 21.82 -12.68
N SER A 234 -8.29 22.74 -12.61
CA SER A 234 -7.94 23.62 -13.73
C SER A 234 -7.38 22.82 -14.91
N ALA A 235 -6.48 21.86 -14.66
CA ALA A 235 -5.96 20.98 -15.70
C ALA A 235 -7.07 20.13 -16.35
N ALA A 236 -8.01 19.60 -15.56
CA ALA A 236 -9.16 18.86 -16.08
C ALA A 236 -10.11 19.75 -16.89
N LEU A 237 -10.29 21.02 -16.48
CA LEU A 237 -11.08 22.02 -17.19
C LEU A 237 -10.46 22.41 -18.53
N ASP A 238 -9.13 22.55 -18.60
CA ASP A 238 -8.42 22.82 -19.85
C ASP A 238 -8.62 21.67 -20.86
N GLU A 239 -8.49 20.42 -20.40
CA GLU A 239 -8.75 19.25 -21.25
C GLU A 239 -10.23 19.14 -21.65
N TYR A 240 -11.15 19.42 -20.73
CA TYR A 240 -12.58 19.51 -21.02
C TYR A 240 -12.87 20.53 -22.12
N ASN A 241 -12.29 21.74 -22.03
CA ASN A 241 -12.51 22.80 -23.01
C ASN A 241 -11.97 22.41 -24.40
N LYS A 242 -10.82 21.72 -24.48
CA LYS A 242 -10.31 21.16 -25.74
C LYS A 242 -11.29 20.17 -26.37
N VAL A 243 -11.89 19.30 -25.55
CA VAL A 243 -12.91 18.33 -25.99
C VAL A 243 -14.18 19.06 -26.44
N LYS A 244 -14.65 20.02 -25.66
CA LYS A 244 -15.83 20.85 -25.96
C LYS A 244 -15.68 21.60 -27.28
N ASP A 245 -14.51 22.20 -27.53
CA ASP A 245 -14.22 22.92 -28.78
C ASP A 245 -14.25 22.01 -30.00
N ARG A 246 -13.74 20.78 -29.88
CA ARG A 246 -13.82 19.77 -30.94
C ARG A 246 -15.26 19.40 -31.28
N VAL A 247 -16.09 19.17 -30.26
CA VAL A 247 -17.53 18.90 -30.42
C VAL A 247 -18.24 20.08 -31.08
N ASN A 248 -17.96 21.31 -30.66
CA ASN A 248 -18.54 22.52 -31.26
C ASN A 248 -18.11 22.72 -32.72
N LYS A 249 -16.93 22.24 -33.11
CA LYS A 249 -16.46 22.20 -34.51
C LYS A 249 -17.07 21.04 -35.32
N GLY A 250 -17.98 20.27 -34.74
CA GLY A 250 -18.71 19.19 -35.41
C GLY A 250 -18.01 17.84 -35.37
N GLU A 251 -16.95 17.69 -34.58
CA GLU A 251 -16.28 16.40 -34.42
C GLU A 251 -17.19 15.41 -33.65
N LYS A 252 -17.41 14.23 -34.24
CA LYS A 252 -18.12 13.13 -33.57
C LYS A 252 -17.16 12.36 -32.70
N ILE A 253 -17.16 12.65 -31.40
CA ILE A 253 -16.44 11.86 -30.41
C ILE A 253 -17.16 10.52 -30.23
N LYS A 254 -16.42 9.43 -30.28
CA LYS A 254 -16.99 8.10 -30.04
C LYS A 254 -17.39 8.00 -28.57
N SER A 255 -18.66 7.68 -28.30
CA SER A 255 -19.15 7.50 -26.91
C SER A 255 -18.35 6.44 -26.14
N SER A 256 -17.82 5.41 -26.81
CA SER A 256 -16.95 4.40 -26.19
C SER A 256 -15.66 4.95 -25.55
N GLU A 257 -15.25 6.18 -25.90
CA GLU A 257 -14.06 6.82 -25.32
C GLU A 257 -14.38 7.58 -24.03
N TYR A 258 -15.66 7.89 -23.78
CA TYR A 258 -16.14 8.63 -22.60
C TYR A 258 -15.38 9.94 -22.33
N LEU A 259 -14.79 10.58 -23.34
CA LEU A 259 -13.87 11.71 -23.14
C LEU A 259 -14.53 12.86 -22.39
N LEU A 260 -15.71 13.30 -22.85
CA LEU A 260 -16.44 14.40 -22.24
C LEU A 260 -16.89 14.04 -20.81
N TYR A 261 -17.44 12.84 -20.64
CA TYR A 261 -17.85 12.32 -19.33
C TYR A 261 -16.70 12.29 -18.33
N LYS A 262 -15.55 11.71 -18.72
CA LYS A 262 -14.37 11.59 -17.85
C LYS A 262 -13.88 12.95 -17.39
N LYS A 263 -13.79 13.93 -18.30
CA LYS A 263 -13.33 15.28 -17.92
C LYS A 263 -14.30 16.00 -17.01
N VAL A 264 -15.60 15.85 -17.20
CA VAL A 264 -16.60 16.39 -16.26
C VAL A 264 -16.47 15.75 -14.88
N ALA A 265 -16.35 14.42 -14.81
CA ALA A 265 -16.16 13.71 -13.55
C ALA A 265 -14.86 14.13 -12.84
N GLU A 266 -13.73 14.22 -13.55
CA GLU A 266 -12.44 14.70 -13.01
C GLU A 266 -12.55 16.11 -12.40
N ILE A 267 -13.24 17.05 -13.08
CA ILE A 267 -13.49 18.41 -12.57
C ILE A 267 -14.29 18.37 -11.27
N ILE A 268 -15.38 17.60 -11.25
CA ILE A 268 -16.26 17.47 -10.08
C ILE A 268 -15.50 16.87 -8.89
N LEU A 269 -14.74 15.78 -9.12
CA LEU A 269 -13.93 15.11 -8.10
C LEU A 269 -12.89 16.05 -7.50
N ALA A 270 -12.17 16.80 -8.35
CA ALA A 270 -11.14 17.72 -7.90
C ALA A 270 -11.71 18.88 -7.06
N TYR A 271 -12.82 19.50 -7.49
CA TYR A 271 -13.48 20.53 -6.67
C TYR A 271 -14.03 19.97 -5.36
N SER A 272 -14.65 18.79 -5.38
CA SER A 272 -15.14 18.13 -4.16
C SER A 272 -14.01 17.87 -3.16
N ALA A 273 -12.88 17.34 -3.62
CA ALA A 273 -11.69 17.10 -2.78
C ALA A 273 -11.08 18.40 -2.24
N ALA A 274 -11.22 19.52 -2.95
CA ALA A 274 -10.86 20.86 -2.50
C ALA A 274 -11.85 21.47 -1.48
N GLY A 275 -13.00 20.84 -1.25
CA GLY A 275 -14.10 21.40 -0.46
C GLY A 275 -14.94 22.46 -1.21
N GLU A 276 -14.83 22.52 -2.53
CA GLU A 276 -15.41 23.54 -3.43
C GLU A 276 -16.68 23.06 -4.15
N ASN A 277 -17.61 22.47 -3.38
CA ASN A 277 -18.85 21.89 -3.94
C ASN A 277 -19.73 22.92 -4.65
N SER A 278 -19.74 24.18 -4.20
CA SER A 278 -20.44 25.28 -4.88
C SER A 278 -19.88 25.57 -6.26
N THR A 279 -18.54 25.54 -6.39
CA THR A 279 -17.86 25.73 -7.67
C THR A 279 -18.12 24.55 -8.62
N ALA A 280 -18.12 23.31 -8.10
CA ALA A 280 -18.54 22.13 -8.89
C ALA A 280 -19.99 22.25 -9.39
N ALA A 281 -20.92 22.64 -8.50
CA ALA A 281 -22.32 22.82 -8.85
C ALA A 281 -22.54 23.95 -9.87
N LYS A 282 -21.78 25.05 -9.74
CA LYS A 282 -21.80 26.15 -10.70
C LYS A 282 -21.31 25.70 -12.07
N PHE A 283 -20.18 25.00 -12.15
CA PHE A 283 -19.68 24.42 -13.40
C PHE A 283 -20.73 23.53 -14.07
N TRP A 284 -21.33 22.61 -13.31
CA TRP A 284 -22.40 21.74 -13.82
C TRP A 284 -23.58 22.56 -14.35
N SER A 285 -24.06 23.55 -13.60
CA SER A 285 -25.18 24.41 -14.00
C SER A 285 -24.90 25.20 -15.27
N ASP A 286 -23.72 25.82 -15.36
CA ASP A 286 -23.33 26.68 -16.48
C ASP A 286 -23.24 25.86 -17.79
N ASP A 287 -22.79 24.61 -17.72
CA ASP A 287 -22.61 23.75 -18.89
C ASP A 287 -23.69 22.67 -19.08
N ASN A 288 -24.71 22.62 -18.22
CA ASN A 288 -25.74 21.57 -18.22
C ASN A 288 -26.40 21.38 -19.59
N ALA A 289 -26.77 22.48 -20.27
CA ALA A 289 -27.41 22.42 -21.58
C ALA A 289 -26.47 21.86 -22.66
N PHE A 290 -25.18 22.16 -22.58
CA PHE A 290 -24.18 21.59 -23.47
C PHE A 290 -24.00 20.10 -23.20
N LEU A 291 -23.87 19.71 -21.93
CA LEU A 291 -23.67 18.31 -21.53
C LEU A 291 -24.87 17.44 -21.90
N GLN A 292 -26.10 17.88 -21.60
CA GLN A 292 -27.31 17.15 -21.93
C GLN A 292 -27.47 16.91 -23.44
N LYS A 293 -26.99 17.84 -24.28
CA LYS A 293 -27.05 17.71 -25.74
C LYS A 293 -26.01 16.74 -26.30
N ASN A 294 -24.84 16.63 -25.67
CA ASN A 294 -23.66 16.01 -26.28
C ASN A 294 -23.17 14.73 -25.57
N LEU A 295 -23.65 14.43 -24.37
CA LEU A 295 -23.43 13.15 -23.71
C LEU A 295 -24.50 12.15 -24.11
N ALA A 296 -24.18 10.86 -24.02
CA ALA A 296 -25.22 9.83 -24.04
C ALA A 296 -26.10 9.93 -22.78
N GLU A 297 -27.34 9.44 -22.86
CA GLU A 297 -28.32 9.61 -21.79
C GLU A 297 -27.86 8.99 -20.46
N ASP A 298 -27.28 7.79 -20.51
CA ASP A 298 -26.72 7.10 -19.35
C ASP A 298 -25.53 7.87 -18.74
N GLU A 299 -24.63 8.38 -19.57
CA GLU A 299 -23.50 9.24 -19.16
C GLU A 299 -24.01 10.50 -18.43
N TYR A 300 -25.00 11.18 -18.99
CA TYR A 300 -25.58 12.38 -18.40
C TYR A 300 -26.31 12.10 -17.08
N GLN A 301 -27.13 11.05 -17.03
CA GLN A 301 -27.87 10.72 -15.80
C GLN A 301 -26.95 10.29 -14.67
N ASP A 302 -25.85 9.59 -14.97
CA ASP A 302 -24.85 9.22 -13.95
C ASP A 302 -24.15 10.46 -13.38
N LEU A 303 -23.68 11.39 -14.24
CA LEU A 303 -23.08 12.64 -13.76
C LEU A 303 -24.07 13.51 -12.98
N LYS A 304 -25.33 13.58 -13.44
CA LYS A 304 -26.41 14.28 -12.74
C LYS A 304 -26.65 13.68 -11.35
N LYS A 305 -26.65 12.35 -11.23
CA LYS A 305 -26.75 11.66 -9.95
C LYS A 305 -25.51 11.92 -9.09
N PHE A 306 -24.33 11.92 -9.69
CA PHE A 306 -23.08 12.17 -9.00
C PHE A 306 -23.03 13.59 -8.40
N ILE A 307 -23.31 14.63 -9.19
CA ILE A 307 -23.33 16.01 -8.69
C ILE A 307 -24.41 16.21 -7.62
N SER A 308 -25.56 15.53 -7.72
CA SER A 308 -26.65 15.65 -6.75
C SER A 308 -26.33 15.08 -5.37
N LYS A 309 -25.30 14.21 -5.27
CA LYS A 309 -24.82 13.63 -4.02
C LYS A 309 -23.76 14.46 -3.31
N LEU A 310 -23.24 15.51 -3.96
CA LEU A 310 -22.28 16.39 -3.30
C LEU A 310 -22.92 17.05 -2.07
N PRO A 311 -22.17 17.25 -0.97
CA PRO A 311 -22.66 17.93 0.20
C PRO A 311 -23.31 19.27 -0.19
N PRO A 312 -24.45 19.63 0.43
CA PRO A 312 -25.17 20.86 0.07
C PRO A 312 -24.24 22.06 0.18
N ILE A 313 -24.43 23.03 -0.73
CA ILE A 313 -23.78 24.33 -0.68
C ILE A 313 -24.11 24.92 0.69
N ALA A 314 -23.13 24.98 1.59
CA ALA A 314 -23.29 25.74 2.81
C ALA A 314 -23.47 27.20 2.37
N SER A 315 -24.72 27.66 2.34
CA SER A 315 -25.03 29.07 2.20
C SER A 315 -24.32 29.78 3.35
N THR A 316 -23.22 30.45 3.02
CA THR A 316 -22.54 31.37 3.92
C THR A 316 -23.55 32.50 4.15
N ILE A 317 -24.12 32.52 5.36
CA ILE A 317 -24.87 33.67 5.88
C ILE A 317 -23.86 34.74 6.29
#